data_AF-A0A9D2D4G6-F1
#
_entry.id   AF-A0A9D2D4G6-F1
#
_cell.length_a   1.000
_cell.length_b   1.000
_cell.length_c   1.000
_cell.angle_alpha   90.00
_cell.angle_beta   90.00
_cell.angle_gamma   90.00
#
_symmetry.space_group_name_H-M   'P 1'
#
loop_
_entity.id
_entity.type
_entity.pdbx_description
1 polymer ?
#
loop_
_entity_poly.entity_id
_entity_poly.type
_entity_poly.pdbx_seq_one_letter_code
_entity_poly.pdbx_strand_id
1 'polypeptide(L)'
;MMAVFTCIAVISIGNSFLIMGTEKERISIFLGFLAGGICAAVILIYHFRILPKILQTRKMYKKFISGKILEIGTQENLLEAYPETHEVYQRVNEWINREKQMESSNRQAKFLALQNQINPHFLYNTLEAIRGDALEEGMESLASTTEALAAFFRYTISNRNFLVTVEDELINIQNYFQIQRYRFGDELSLNIRFMDNEAEIRTLQIPKLTLQPIIENSVFHG
;
A
#
# COMPACT_ATOMS: atom_id res chain seq x y z
N MET A 1 10.89 -50.54 -21.47
CA MET A 1 11.13 -51.91 -21.99
C MET A 1 10.00 -52.37 -22.92
N MET A 2 8.73 -52.27 -22.52
CA MET A 2 7.57 -52.71 -23.33
C MET A 2 7.41 -51.96 -24.69
N ALA A 3 7.69 -50.66 -24.76
CA ALA A 3 7.58 -49.86 -25.99
C ALA A 3 8.61 -50.23 -27.09
N VAL A 4 9.79 -50.76 -26.69
CA VAL A 4 10.85 -51.16 -27.63
C VAL A 4 10.47 -52.47 -28.32
N PHE A 5 9.90 -53.42 -27.57
CA PHE A 5 9.40 -54.68 -28.11
C PHE A 5 8.23 -54.48 -29.08
N THR A 6 7.31 -53.54 -28.80
CA THR A 6 6.22 -53.21 -29.72
C THR A 6 6.72 -52.57 -31.02
N CYS A 7 7.71 -51.66 -30.96
CA CYS A 7 8.28 -51.08 -32.17
C CYS A 7 9.01 -52.13 -33.02
N ILE A 8 9.80 -53.02 -32.41
CA ILE A 8 10.51 -54.09 -33.13
C ILE A 8 9.51 -55.08 -33.73
N ALA A 9 8.44 -55.43 -33.03
CA ALA A 9 7.39 -56.30 -33.54
C ALA A 9 6.65 -55.68 -34.74
N VAL A 10 6.29 -54.40 -34.67
CA VAL A 10 5.62 -53.68 -35.76
C VAL A 10 6.54 -53.55 -36.99
N ILE A 11 7.83 -53.26 -36.78
CA ILE A 11 8.84 -53.21 -37.85
C ILE A 11 9.03 -54.59 -38.47
N SER A 12 9.13 -55.64 -37.66
CA SER A 12 9.31 -57.02 -38.13
C SER A 12 8.11 -57.51 -38.95
N ILE A 13 6.88 -57.26 -38.49
CA ILE A 13 5.65 -57.65 -39.19
C ILE A 13 5.50 -56.87 -40.51
N GLY A 14 5.80 -55.56 -40.50
CA GLY A 14 5.80 -54.75 -41.72
C GLY A 14 6.84 -55.23 -42.73
N ASN A 15 8.02 -55.64 -42.27
CA ASN A 15 9.10 -56.10 -43.14
C ASN A 15 8.81 -57.49 -43.73
N SER A 16 8.20 -58.41 -42.98
CA SER A 16 7.78 -59.72 -43.48
C SER A 16 6.68 -59.62 -44.55
N PHE A 17 5.72 -58.70 -44.41
CA PHE A 17 4.67 -58.46 -45.43
C PHE A 17 5.20 -57.76 -46.69
N LEU A 18 6.23 -56.91 -46.55
CA LEU A 18 6.89 -56.24 -47.67
C LEU A 18 7.64 -57.18 -48.63
N ILE A 19 8.03 -58.37 -48.14
CA ILE A 19 8.78 -59.39 -48.90
C ILE A 19 7.84 -60.41 -49.56
N MET A 20 6.61 -60.61 -49.03
CA MET A 20 5.65 -61.63 -49.52
C MET A 20 4.39 -61.07 -50.22
N GLY A 21 4.09 -59.77 -50.11
CA GLY A 21 2.87 -59.16 -50.65
C GLY A 21 2.93 -58.73 -52.13
N THR A 22 1.76 -58.58 -52.75
CA THR A 22 1.62 -58.04 -54.12
C THR A 22 2.07 -56.58 -54.20
N GLU A 23 2.41 -56.08 -55.40
CA GLU A 23 2.90 -54.71 -55.60
C GLU A 23 1.96 -53.63 -55.01
N LYS A 24 0.63 -53.87 -55.07
CA LYS A 24 -0.38 -52.98 -54.47
C LYS A 24 -0.37 -52.99 -52.94
N GLU A 25 -0.14 -54.13 -52.30
CA GLU A 25 -0.07 -54.25 -50.84
C GLU A 25 1.16 -53.52 -50.28
N ARG A 26 2.29 -53.59 -51.00
CA ARG A 26 3.53 -52.88 -50.63
C ARG A 26 3.36 -51.36 -50.67
N ILE A 27 2.67 -50.83 -51.69
CA ILE A 27 2.37 -49.39 -51.81
C ILE A 27 1.43 -48.93 -50.69
N SER A 28 0.40 -49.71 -50.37
CA SER A 28 -0.56 -49.37 -49.29
C SER A 28 0.12 -49.28 -47.92
N ILE A 29 0.99 -50.24 -47.59
CA ILE A 29 1.75 -50.24 -46.33
C ILE A 29 2.68 -49.02 -46.26
N PHE A 30 3.38 -48.70 -47.35
CA PHE A 30 4.25 -47.53 -47.42
C PHE A 30 3.50 -46.21 -47.19
N LEU A 31 2.33 -46.04 -47.82
CA LEU A 31 1.47 -44.87 -47.62
C LEU A 31 0.98 -44.77 -46.16
N GLY A 32 0.69 -45.90 -45.51
CA GLY A 32 0.33 -45.95 -44.10
C GLY A 32 1.44 -45.44 -43.18
N PHE A 33 2.69 -45.86 -43.40
CA PHE A 33 3.83 -45.36 -42.64
C PHE A 33 4.11 -43.88 -42.89
N LEU A 34 3.98 -43.42 -44.15
CA LEU A 34 4.14 -42.01 -44.49
C LEU A 34 3.10 -41.14 -43.76
N ALA A 35 1.82 -41.54 -43.81
CA ALA A 35 0.75 -40.84 -43.12
C ALA A 35 0.96 -40.83 -41.59
N GLY A 36 1.35 -41.97 -41.00
CA GLY A 36 1.68 -42.06 -39.58
C GLY A 36 2.84 -41.15 -39.18
N GLY A 37 3.88 -41.07 -40.02
CA GLY A 37 5.02 -40.17 -39.82
C GLY A 37 4.62 -38.70 -39.85
N ILE A 38 3.75 -38.30 -40.79
CA ILE A 38 3.22 -36.93 -40.87
C ILE A 38 2.39 -36.61 -39.61
N CYS A 39 1.51 -37.51 -39.18
CA CYS A 39 0.73 -37.32 -37.95
C CYS A 39 1.63 -37.16 -36.71
N ALA A 40 2.65 -38.01 -36.58
CA ALA A 40 3.61 -37.92 -35.48
C ALA A 40 4.37 -36.57 -35.52
N ALA A 41 4.81 -36.12 -36.70
CA ALA A 41 5.48 -34.83 -36.85
C ALA A 41 4.58 -33.66 -36.43
N VAL A 42 3.29 -33.68 -36.82
CA VAL A 42 2.31 -32.66 -36.39
C VAL A 42 2.12 -32.64 -34.88
N ILE A 43 2.02 -33.81 -34.25
CA ILE A 43 1.88 -33.94 -32.78
C ILE A 43 3.13 -33.40 -32.07
N LEU A 44 4.32 -33.74 -32.57
CA LEU A 44 5.58 -33.24 -32.01
C LEU A 44 5.69 -31.72 -32.17
N ILE A 45 5.34 -31.17 -33.34
CA ILE A 45 5.32 -29.71 -33.55
C ILE A 45 4.34 -29.04 -32.59
N TYR A 46 3.13 -29.58 -32.44
CA TYR A 46 2.15 -29.04 -31.50
C TYR A 46 2.67 -29.05 -30.05
N HIS A 47 3.24 -30.18 -29.61
CA HIS A 47 3.71 -30.35 -28.24
C HIS A 47 4.96 -29.51 -27.93
N PHE A 48 5.91 -29.43 -28.85
CA PHE A 48 7.18 -28.72 -28.62
C PHE A 48 7.15 -27.24 -28.99
N ARG A 49 6.33 -26.80 -29.94
CA ARG A 49 6.29 -25.39 -30.38
C ARG A 49 5.08 -24.61 -29.86
N ILE A 50 3.89 -25.22 -29.85
CA ILE A 50 2.62 -24.49 -29.63
C ILE A 50 2.19 -24.54 -28.16
N LEU A 51 2.17 -25.75 -27.58
CA LEU A 51 1.71 -25.99 -26.22
C LEU A 51 2.43 -25.16 -25.14
N PRO A 52 3.78 -25.06 -25.11
CA PRO A 52 4.47 -24.26 -24.09
C PRO A 52 4.09 -22.78 -24.16
N LYS A 53 3.90 -22.22 -25.37
CA LYS A 53 3.51 -20.82 -25.58
C LYS A 53 2.13 -20.53 -24.99
N ILE A 54 1.13 -21.37 -25.30
CA ILE A 54 -0.24 -21.21 -24.80
C ILE A 54 -0.28 -21.28 -23.27
N LEU A 55 0.46 -22.23 -22.67
CA LEU A 55 0.52 -22.38 -21.22
C LEU A 55 1.17 -21.18 -20.54
N GLN A 56 2.19 -20.59 -21.16
CA GLN A 56 2.87 -19.40 -20.63
C GLN A 56 1.95 -18.17 -20.66
N THR A 57 1.26 -17.94 -21.77
CA THR A 57 0.24 -16.89 -21.90
C THR A 57 -0.89 -17.07 -20.86
N ARG A 58 -1.35 -18.31 -20.64
CA ARG A 58 -2.37 -18.58 -19.62
C ARG A 58 -1.88 -18.26 -18.20
N LYS A 59 -0.61 -18.55 -17.87
CA LYS A 59 -0.02 -18.18 -16.57
C LYS A 59 0.05 -16.65 -16.41
N MET A 60 0.40 -15.94 -17.47
CA MET A 60 0.42 -14.47 -17.50
C MET A 60 -0.95 -13.87 -17.22
N TYR A 61 -2.00 -14.33 -17.92
CA TYR A 61 -3.38 -13.89 -17.65
C TYR A 61 -3.83 -14.20 -16.21
N LYS A 62 -3.48 -15.36 -15.66
CA LYS A 62 -3.78 -15.67 -14.26
C LYS A 62 -3.10 -14.70 -13.29
N LYS A 63 -1.83 -14.35 -13.53
CA LYS A 63 -1.12 -13.35 -12.72
C LYS A 63 -1.74 -11.96 -12.83
N PHE A 64 -2.13 -11.57 -14.04
CA PHE A 64 -2.80 -10.30 -14.31
C PHE A 64 -4.13 -10.19 -13.56
N ILE A 65 -5.00 -11.20 -13.67
CA ILE A 65 -6.28 -11.27 -12.96
C ILE A 65 -6.09 -11.28 -11.44
N SER A 66 -4.98 -11.85 -10.94
CA SER A 66 -4.66 -11.85 -9.51
C SER A 66 -4.08 -10.52 -8.97
N GLY A 67 -3.97 -9.48 -9.80
CA GLY A 67 -3.45 -8.16 -9.39
C GLY A 67 -1.92 -8.06 -9.33
N LYS A 68 -1.19 -9.10 -9.74
CA LYS A 68 0.29 -9.16 -9.72
C LYS A 68 0.91 -8.66 -11.02
N ILE A 69 0.59 -7.42 -11.38
CA ILE A 69 0.90 -6.86 -12.70
C ILE A 69 2.40 -6.53 -12.85
N LEU A 70 3.06 -6.14 -11.75
CA LEU A 70 4.49 -5.84 -11.71
C LEU A 70 5.40 -7.08 -11.94
N GLU A 71 4.93 -8.29 -11.60
CA GLU A 71 5.68 -9.53 -11.85
C GLU A 71 5.69 -9.95 -13.33
N ILE A 72 4.83 -9.34 -14.16
CA ILE A 72 4.69 -9.66 -15.59
C ILE A 72 5.74 -8.91 -16.41
N GLY A 73 6.02 -7.65 -16.03
CA GLY A 73 7.01 -6.79 -16.71
C GLY A 73 8.47 -7.25 -16.58
N THR A 74 8.78 -8.08 -15.59
CA THR A 74 10.14 -8.59 -15.33
C THR A 74 10.52 -9.81 -16.20
N GLN A 75 9.62 -10.37 -16.99
CA GLN A 75 9.94 -11.49 -17.89
C GLN A 75 10.20 -10.98 -19.31
N GLU A 76 11.45 -10.54 -19.58
CA GLU A 76 11.92 -10.04 -20.88
C GLU A 76 11.50 -10.96 -22.06
N ASN A 77 11.58 -12.28 -21.88
CA ASN A 77 11.26 -13.27 -22.93
C ASN A 77 9.78 -13.33 -23.38
N LEU A 78 8.84 -12.74 -22.63
CA LEU A 78 7.40 -12.83 -22.93
C LEU A 78 6.86 -11.63 -23.72
N LEU A 79 7.50 -10.47 -23.56
CA LEU A 79 7.10 -9.22 -24.20
C LEU A 79 7.67 -9.10 -25.62
N GLU A 80 8.78 -9.78 -25.92
CA GLU A 80 9.39 -9.85 -27.25
C GLU A 80 8.54 -10.64 -28.27
N ALA A 81 7.71 -11.58 -27.80
CA ALA A 81 6.94 -12.46 -28.69
C ALA A 81 5.74 -11.78 -29.37
N TYR A 82 5.23 -10.68 -28.79
CA TYR A 82 4.06 -9.96 -29.29
C TYR A 82 4.15 -8.47 -28.93
N PRO A 83 4.67 -7.60 -29.81
CA PRO A 83 4.94 -6.18 -29.50
C PRO A 83 3.67 -5.40 -29.10
N GLU A 84 2.51 -5.77 -29.66
CA GLU A 84 1.21 -5.19 -29.32
C GLU A 84 0.82 -5.47 -27.86
N THR A 85 1.20 -6.63 -27.31
CA THR A 85 0.94 -6.95 -25.90
C THR A 85 1.79 -6.09 -24.97
N HIS A 86 3.01 -5.75 -25.39
CA HIS A 86 3.88 -4.85 -24.62
C HIS A 86 3.27 -3.45 -24.48
N GLU A 87 2.74 -2.88 -25.57
CA GLU A 87 2.07 -1.58 -25.53
C GLU A 87 0.84 -1.59 -24.61
N VAL A 88 0.02 -2.64 -24.69
CA VAL A 88 -1.14 -2.82 -23.79
C VAL A 88 -0.68 -2.91 -22.33
N TYR A 89 0.39 -3.64 -22.03
CA TYR A 89 0.93 -3.73 -20.67
C TYR A 89 1.43 -2.39 -20.14
N GLN A 90 2.16 -1.62 -20.96
CA GLN A 90 2.63 -0.30 -20.58
C GLN A 90 1.43 0.63 -20.29
N ARG A 91 0.45 0.67 -21.18
CA ARG A 91 -0.74 1.52 -21.03
C ARG A 91 -1.56 1.17 -19.78
N VAL A 92 -1.72 -0.12 -19.47
CA VAL A 92 -2.40 -0.56 -18.24
C VAL A 92 -1.61 -0.16 -16.99
N ASN A 93 -0.29 -0.32 -16.98
CA ASN A 93 0.54 0.11 -15.85
C ASN A 93 0.49 1.62 -15.64
N GLU A 94 0.51 2.41 -16.72
CA GLU A 94 0.33 3.86 -16.65
C GLU A 94 -1.02 4.23 -16.03
N TRP A 95 -2.09 3.57 -16.45
CA TRP A 95 -3.43 3.80 -15.88
C TRP A 95 -3.49 3.47 -14.40
N ILE A 96 -2.95 2.33 -13.97
CA ILE A 96 -2.92 1.93 -12.55
C ILE A 96 -2.10 2.92 -11.73
N ASN A 97 -0.94 3.34 -12.23
CA ASN A 97 -0.11 4.31 -11.53
C ASN A 97 -0.80 5.67 -11.43
N ARG A 98 -1.47 6.11 -12.50
CA ARG A 98 -2.28 7.34 -12.49
C ARG A 98 -3.42 7.26 -11.50
N GLU A 99 -4.15 6.14 -11.46
CA GLU A 99 -5.23 5.91 -10.51
C GLU A 99 -4.73 5.99 -9.07
N LYS A 100 -3.62 5.31 -8.74
CA LYS A 100 -2.98 5.39 -7.41
C LYS A 100 -2.57 6.82 -7.05
N GLN A 101 -1.97 7.56 -7.98
CA GLN A 101 -1.59 8.95 -7.75
C GLN A 101 -2.81 9.85 -7.51
N MET A 102 -3.87 9.69 -8.31
CA MET A 102 -5.13 10.41 -8.11
C MET A 102 -5.76 10.09 -6.77
N GLU A 103 -5.78 8.82 -6.37
CA GLU A 103 -6.35 8.40 -5.09
C GLU A 103 -5.56 8.99 -3.91
N SER A 104 -4.22 8.98 -3.98
CA SER A 104 -3.35 9.60 -2.99
C SER A 104 -3.57 11.11 -2.91
N SER A 105 -3.64 11.78 -4.06
CA SER A 105 -3.89 13.22 -4.14
C SER A 105 -5.27 13.59 -3.58
N ASN A 106 -6.31 12.80 -3.89
CA ASN A 106 -7.66 13.02 -3.37
C ASN A 106 -7.71 12.79 -1.85
N ARG A 107 -7.02 11.76 -1.34
CA ARG A 107 -6.87 11.55 0.11
C ARG A 107 -6.19 12.74 0.78
N GLN A 108 -5.11 13.26 0.20
CA GLN A 108 -4.41 14.43 0.71
C GLN A 108 -5.28 15.69 0.67
N ALA A 109 -6.02 15.92 -0.42
CA ALA A 109 -6.94 17.05 -0.55
C ALA A 109 -8.07 16.98 0.48
N LYS A 110 -8.67 15.80 0.69
CA LYS A 110 -9.68 15.58 1.73
C LYS A 110 -9.11 15.80 3.13
N PHE A 111 -7.91 15.31 3.40
CA PHE A 111 -7.23 15.53 4.67
C PHE A 111 -7.02 17.03 4.94
N LEU A 112 -6.50 17.78 3.95
CA LEU A 112 -6.32 19.22 4.06
C LEU A 112 -7.65 19.97 4.21
N ALA A 113 -8.69 19.54 3.49
CA ALA A 113 -10.02 20.12 3.62
C ALA A 113 -10.60 19.90 5.02
N LEU A 114 -10.46 18.69 5.59
CA LEU A 114 -10.85 18.38 6.97
C LEU A 114 -10.05 19.23 7.97
N GLN A 115 -8.74 19.36 7.78
CA GLN A 115 -7.88 20.20 8.62
C GLN A 115 -8.33 21.67 8.61
N ASN A 116 -8.79 22.17 7.47
CA ASN A 116 -9.28 23.54 7.31
C ASN A 116 -10.70 23.79 7.82
N GLN A 117 -11.44 22.77 8.28
CA GLN A 117 -12.79 22.97 8.84
C GLN A 117 -12.78 23.76 10.16
N ILE A 118 -11.66 23.78 10.88
CA ILE A 118 -11.49 24.64 12.04
C ILE A 118 -10.82 25.93 11.57
N ASN A 119 -11.56 27.04 11.58
CA ASN A 119 -10.97 28.37 11.37
C ASN A 119 -10.29 28.80 12.67
N PRO A 120 -8.94 28.77 12.77
CA PRO A 120 -8.25 29.00 14.04
C PRO A 120 -8.48 30.44 14.52
N HIS A 121 -8.60 31.39 13.59
CA HIS A 121 -8.86 32.78 13.92
C HIS A 121 -10.25 32.98 14.54
N PHE A 122 -11.28 32.34 13.96
CA PHE A 122 -12.62 32.38 14.56
C PHE A 122 -12.60 31.78 15.97
N LEU A 123 -11.95 30.62 16.14
CA LEU A 123 -11.83 29.96 17.44
C LEU A 123 -11.18 30.85 18.50
N TYR A 124 -10.03 31.47 18.20
CA TYR A 124 -9.35 32.36 19.16
C TYR A 124 -10.20 33.58 19.49
N ASN A 125 -10.85 34.18 18.50
CA ASN A 125 -11.69 35.35 18.72
C ASN A 125 -12.92 35.03 19.58
N THR A 126 -13.52 33.86 19.40
CA THR A 126 -14.63 33.41 20.24
C THR A 126 -14.20 33.17 21.68
N LEU A 127 -13.04 32.52 21.90
CA LEU A 127 -12.52 32.31 23.25
C LEU A 127 -12.12 33.63 23.93
N GLU A 128 -11.56 34.57 23.17
CA GLU A 128 -11.21 35.88 23.69
C GLU A 128 -12.46 36.70 24.09
N ALA A 129 -13.55 36.60 23.32
CA ALA A 129 -14.83 37.22 23.69
C ALA A 129 -15.39 36.61 24.98
N ILE A 130 -15.42 35.28 25.10
CA ILE A 130 -15.86 34.59 26.33
C ILE A 130 -14.99 34.99 27.53
N ARG A 131 -13.68 35.14 27.33
CA ARG A 131 -12.78 35.61 28.38
C ARG A 131 -13.12 37.04 28.82
N GLY A 132 -13.41 37.93 27.86
CA GLY A 132 -13.83 39.31 28.13
C GLY A 132 -15.09 39.36 28.99
N ASP A 133 -16.14 38.64 28.59
CA ASP A 133 -17.40 38.55 29.33
C ASP A 133 -17.18 37.99 30.75
N ALA A 134 -16.32 36.96 30.89
CA ALA A 134 -15.99 36.41 32.20
C ALA A 134 -15.26 37.39 33.11
N LEU A 135 -14.37 38.24 32.56
CA LEU A 135 -13.69 39.28 33.34
C LEU A 135 -14.67 40.39 33.76
N GLU A 136 -15.61 40.76 32.89
CA GLU A 136 -16.65 41.77 33.20
C GLU A 136 -17.54 41.31 34.37
N GLU A 137 -17.88 40.03 34.41
CA GLU A 137 -18.66 39.39 35.50
C GLU A 137 -17.81 39.02 36.74
N GLY A 138 -16.50 39.35 36.76
CA GLY A 138 -15.61 39.03 37.87
C GLY A 138 -15.30 37.53 38.05
N MET A 139 -15.55 36.71 37.02
CA MET A 139 -15.32 35.27 37.02
C MET A 139 -13.87 34.92 36.64
N GLU A 140 -12.90 35.29 37.48
CA GLU A 140 -11.46 35.14 37.20
C GLU A 140 -11.04 33.69 36.84
N SER A 141 -11.59 32.69 37.52
CA SER A 141 -11.29 31.28 37.25
C SER A 141 -11.72 30.84 35.84
N LEU A 142 -12.89 31.32 35.38
CA LEU A 142 -13.39 31.06 34.03
C LEU A 142 -12.55 31.81 32.98
N ALA A 143 -12.22 33.07 33.25
CA ALA A 143 -11.38 33.86 32.36
C ALA A 143 -10.00 33.21 32.15
N SER A 144 -9.35 32.80 33.24
CA SER A 144 -8.04 32.14 33.19
C SER A 144 -8.08 30.78 32.50
N THR A 145 -9.14 29.98 32.74
CA THR A 145 -9.31 28.69 32.05
C THR A 145 -9.58 28.87 30.55
N THR A 146 -10.34 29.91 30.18
CA THR A 146 -10.62 30.24 28.78
C THR A 146 -9.35 30.72 28.06
N GLU A 147 -8.48 31.48 28.73
CA GLU A 147 -7.15 31.82 28.22
C GLU A 147 -6.28 30.59 28.01
N ALA A 148 -6.21 29.69 28.99
CA ALA A 148 -5.48 28.43 28.87
C ALA A 148 -5.99 27.58 27.69
N LEU A 149 -7.31 27.53 27.49
CA LEU A 149 -7.94 26.85 26.37
C LEU A 149 -7.55 27.48 25.02
N ALA A 150 -7.55 28.82 24.93
CA ALA A 150 -7.12 29.53 23.73
C ALA A 150 -5.63 29.27 23.42
N ALA A 151 -4.77 29.28 24.45
CA ALA A 151 -3.35 28.98 24.31
C ALA A 151 -3.11 27.52 23.87
N PHE A 152 -3.81 26.57 24.48
CA PHE A 152 -3.75 25.14 24.14
C PHE A 152 -4.14 24.86 22.69
N PHE A 153 -5.26 25.42 22.22
CA PHE A 153 -5.66 25.26 20.83
C PHE A 153 -4.74 26.00 19.87
N ARG A 154 -4.24 27.19 20.26
CA ARG A 154 -3.28 27.93 19.44
C ARG A 154 -2.01 27.15 19.22
N TYR A 155 -1.53 26.49 20.26
CA TYR A 155 -0.45 25.56 20.15
C TYR A 155 -0.84 24.41 19.22
N THR A 156 -1.87 23.63 19.54
CA THR A 156 -2.23 22.38 18.83
C THR A 156 -2.50 22.58 17.33
N ILE A 157 -3.25 23.62 16.96
CA ILE A 157 -3.74 23.84 15.59
C ILE A 157 -2.72 24.62 14.72
N SER A 158 -1.79 25.36 15.32
CA SER A 158 -0.80 26.14 14.57
C SER A 158 0.12 25.23 13.74
N ASN A 159 0.01 25.30 12.42
CA ASN A 159 0.86 24.55 11.48
C ASN A 159 2.30 25.08 11.34
N ARG A 160 2.75 25.99 12.21
CA ARG A 160 4.00 26.72 11.97
C ARG A 160 5.25 25.86 12.02
N ASN A 161 5.35 24.88 12.92
CA ASN A 161 6.55 24.03 13.06
C ASN A 161 6.20 22.59 13.48
N PHE A 162 6.84 21.60 12.83
CA PHE A 162 6.77 20.18 13.23
C PHE A 162 7.63 19.90 14.47
N LEU A 163 8.76 20.58 14.59
CA LEU A 163 9.65 20.53 15.76
C LEU A 163 9.45 21.77 16.62
N VAL A 164 9.37 21.56 17.93
CA VAL A 164 9.14 22.57 18.97
C VAL A 164 10.11 22.31 20.12
N THR A 165 10.37 23.33 20.93
CA THR A 165 11.23 23.13 22.10
C THR A 165 10.49 22.30 23.17
N VAL A 166 11.24 21.62 24.04
CA VAL A 166 10.66 20.98 25.22
C VAL A 166 9.91 22.02 26.06
N GLU A 167 10.42 23.25 26.16
CA GLU A 167 9.73 24.36 26.83
C GLU A 167 8.32 24.58 26.27
N ASP A 168 8.18 24.66 24.95
CA ASP A 168 6.90 24.87 24.30
C ASP A 168 5.89 23.75 24.62
N GLU A 169 6.35 22.49 24.61
CA GLU A 169 5.53 21.33 25.00
C GLU A 169 5.10 21.40 26.48
N LEU A 170 6.02 21.78 27.38
CA LEU A 170 5.71 21.91 28.80
C LEU A 170 4.70 23.03 29.08
N ILE A 171 4.82 24.17 28.40
CA ILE A 171 3.82 25.26 28.46
C ILE A 171 2.46 24.75 27.97
N ASN A 172 2.42 23.97 26.89
CA ASN A 172 1.17 23.39 26.41
C ASN A 172 0.56 22.39 27.42
N ILE A 173 1.38 21.55 28.07
CA ILE A 173 0.94 20.64 29.13
C ILE A 173 0.39 21.41 30.33
N GLN A 174 1.00 22.53 30.71
CA GLN A 174 0.51 23.37 31.81
C GLN A 174 -0.87 23.96 31.49
N ASN A 175 -1.07 24.46 30.26
CA ASN A 175 -2.37 24.92 29.80
C ASN A 175 -3.41 23.79 29.81
N TYR A 176 -3.05 22.61 29.28
CA TYR A 176 -3.90 21.42 29.33
C TYR A 176 -4.28 21.05 30.77
N PHE A 177 -3.30 20.99 31.66
CA PHE A 177 -3.51 20.65 33.06
C PHE A 177 -4.42 21.66 33.76
N GLN A 178 -4.26 22.95 33.49
CA GLN A 178 -5.15 23.99 34.04
C GLN A 178 -6.61 23.76 33.62
N ILE A 179 -6.84 23.43 32.35
CA ILE A 179 -8.18 23.10 31.83
C ILE A 179 -8.75 21.88 32.55
N GLN A 180 -7.96 20.81 32.71
CA GLN A 180 -8.41 19.61 33.42
C GLN A 180 -8.65 19.87 34.91
N ARG A 181 -7.82 20.69 35.55
CA ARG A 181 -7.97 21.07 36.96
C ARG A 181 -9.25 21.88 37.19
N TYR A 182 -9.64 22.75 36.26
CA TYR A 182 -10.93 23.44 36.33
C TYR A 182 -12.12 22.45 36.35
N ARG A 183 -12.00 21.32 35.63
CA ARG A 183 -13.04 20.29 35.55
C ARG A 183 -13.05 19.31 36.73
N PHE A 184 -11.88 18.85 37.15
CA PHE A 184 -11.72 17.79 38.16
C PHE A 184 -11.31 18.30 39.54
N GLY A 185 -11.12 19.61 39.69
CA GLY A 185 -10.69 20.22 40.95
C GLY A 185 -9.30 19.77 41.36
N ASP A 186 -9.09 19.61 42.66
CA ASP A 186 -7.79 19.32 43.27
C ASP A 186 -7.40 17.83 43.28
N GLU A 187 -8.18 16.96 42.63
CA GLU A 187 -7.84 15.53 42.47
C GLU A 187 -6.64 15.31 41.54
N LEU A 188 -6.29 16.31 40.72
CA LEU A 188 -5.17 16.27 39.79
C LEU A 188 -4.00 17.11 40.31
N SER A 189 -2.80 16.54 40.27
CA SER A 189 -1.55 17.23 40.61
C SER A 189 -0.51 17.07 39.50
N LEU A 190 0.11 18.17 39.07
CA LEU A 190 1.21 18.17 38.10
C LEU A 190 2.52 18.52 38.81
N ASN A 191 3.53 17.67 38.64
CA ASN A 191 4.87 17.93 39.15
C ASN A 191 5.90 17.68 38.05
N ILE A 192 6.58 18.72 37.60
CA ILE A 192 7.62 18.65 36.57
C ILE A 192 8.98 18.71 37.28
N ARG A 193 9.80 17.67 37.11
CA ARG A 193 11.15 17.60 37.67
C ARG A 193 12.16 17.31 36.59
N PHE A 194 13.31 17.96 36.66
CA PHE A 194 14.48 17.69 35.84
C PHE A 194 15.54 17.04 36.72
N MET A 195 16.20 16.01 36.22
CA MET A 195 17.26 15.33 36.98
C MET A 195 18.53 16.15 36.99
N ASP A 196 18.98 16.62 35.81
CA ASP A 196 20.13 17.52 35.62
C ASP A 196 19.92 18.35 34.34
N ASN A 197 20.67 19.45 34.16
CA ASN A 197 20.73 20.25 32.92
C ASN A 197 19.38 20.81 32.41
N GLU A 198 18.50 21.26 33.30
CA GLU A 198 17.18 21.80 32.95
C GLU A 198 17.20 22.84 31.81
N ALA A 199 18.12 23.81 31.88
CA ALA A 199 18.21 24.87 30.89
C ALA A 199 18.54 24.33 29.48
N GLU A 200 19.38 23.30 29.39
CA GLU A 200 19.70 22.65 28.13
C GLU A 200 18.50 21.84 27.63
N ILE A 201 17.88 21.03 28.51
CA ILE A 201 16.73 20.18 28.18
C ILE A 201 15.57 21.01 27.61
N ARG A 202 15.23 22.15 28.24
CA ARG A 202 14.14 23.03 27.79
C ARG A 202 14.33 23.54 26.37
N THR A 203 15.58 23.66 25.90
CA THR A 203 15.90 24.13 24.53
C THR A 203 15.93 23.02 23.49
N LEU A 204 15.97 21.74 23.90
CA LEU A 204 15.98 20.61 22.98
C LEU A 204 14.70 20.61 22.13
N GLN A 205 14.82 20.18 20.88
CA GLN A 205 13.69 20.09 19.97
C GLN A 205 13.11 18.68 19.94
N ILE A 206 11.80 18.59 20.08
CA ILE A 206 11.03 17.34 19.97
C ILE A 206 9.86 17.53 18.99
N PRO A 207 9.33 16.44 18.41
CA PRO A 207 8.11 16.52 17.63
C PRO A 207 6.99 17.11 18.46
N LYS A 208 6.20 17.99 17.84
CA LYS A 208 5.08 18.63 18.51
C LYS A 208 4.02 17.61 18.92
N LEU A 209 3.39 17.83 20.07
CA LEU A 209 2.43 16.97 20.76
C LEU A 209 3.00 15.61 21.18
N THR A 210 4.32 15.52 21.43
CA THR A 210 4.94 14.27 21.89
C THR A 210 4.53 13.93 23.32
N LEU A 211 4.48 14.93 24.21
CA LEU A 211 4.19 14.69 25.63
C LEU A 211 2.68 14.60 25.91
N GLN A 212 1.87 15.26 25.08
CA GLN A 212 0.41 15.31 25.18
C GLN A 212 -0.25 13.94 25.41
N PRO A 213 -0.03 12.89 24.57
CA PRO A 213 -0.72 11.61 24.74
C PRO A 213 -0.36 10.90 26.05
N ILE A 214 0.83 11.15 26.61
CA ILE A 214 1.24 10.56 27.90
C ILE A 214 0.41 11.19 29.02
N ILE A 215 0.33 12.51 29.04
CA ILE A 215 -0.42 13.26 30.06
C ILE A 215 -1.93 13.00 29.94
N GLU A 216 -2.48 12.99 28.73
CA GLU A 216 -3.90 12.69 28.50
C GLU A 216 -4.27 11.30 29.00
N ASN A 217 -3.43 10.30 28.72
CA ASN A 217 -3.65 8.94 29.21
C ASN A 217 -3.58 8.86 30.74
N SER A 218 -2.65 9.57 31.40
CA SER A 218 -2.59 9.61 32.87
C SER A 218 -3.83 10.24 33.48
N VAL A 219 -4.35 11.33 32.91
CA VAL A 219 -5.59 11.97 33.41
C VAL A 219 -6.80 11.05 33.22
N PHE A 220 -6.88 10.31 32.11
CA PHE A 220 -8.04 9.48 31.80
C PHE A 220 -8.03 8.10 32.48
N HIS A 221 -6.85 7.50 32.67
CA HIS A 221 -6.71 6.13 33.15
C HIS A 221 -6.08 6.00 34.55
N GLY A 222 -5.43 7.03 35.08
CA GLY A 222 -4.66 6.98 36.34
C GLY A 222 -3.23 6.53 36.15
#